data_AF-A0A936HYM0-F1
#
_entry.id   AF-A0A936HYM0-F1
#
_cell.length_a   1.000
_cell.length_b   1.000
_cell.length_c   1.000
_cell.angle_alpha   90.00
_cell.angle_beta   90.00
_cell.angle_gamma   90.00
#
_symmetry.space_group_name_H-M   'P 1'
#
loop_
_entity.id
_entity.type
_entity.pdbx_description
1 polymer ?
#
loop_
_entity_poly.entity_id
_entity_poly.type
_entity_poly.pdbx_seq_one_letter_code
_entity_poly.pdbx_strand_id
1 'polypeptide(L)' 'MEAWKLLVGSDIGLLSLFTIGFVIVMGIYFIAYAKKKAVEDAKNAK' A
#
# COMPACT_ATOMS: atom_id res chain seq x y z
N MET A 1 -25.98 10.02 -5.00
CA MET A 1 -25.07 8.91 -4.62
C MET A 1 -24.67 8.12 -5.87
N GLU A 2 -24.12 8.79 -6.90
CA GLU A 2 -23.81 8.16 -8.19
C GLU A 2 -22.36 7.63 -8.25
N ALA A 3 -21.43 8.33 -7.62
CA ALA A 3 -19.98 8.03 -7.68
C ALA A 3 -19.60 6.68 -7.06
N TRP A 4 -20.24 6.29 -5.95
CA TRP A 4 -20.01 4.98 -5.31
C TRP A 4 -20.43 3.81 -6.20
N LYS A 5 -21.46 3.99 -7.03
CA LYS A 5 -21.99 2.97 -7.94
C LYS A 5 -21.07 2.77 -9.16
N LEU A 6 -20.39 3.83 -9.59
CA LEU A 6 -19.34 3.76 -10.61
C LEU A 6 -18.07 3.08 -10.09
N LEU A 7 -17.66 3.37 -8.86
CA LEU A 7 -16.45 2.78 -8.26
C LEU A 7 -16.60 1.30 -7.90
N VAL A 8 -17.77 0.87 -7.44
CA VAL A 8 -18.01 -0.52 -7.02
C VAL A 8 -18.72 -1.35 -8.09
N GLY A 9 -19.46 -0.70 -9.00
CA GLY A 9 -20.27 -1.38 -10.02
C GLY A 9 -19.69 -1.40 -11.43
N SER A 10 -18.52 -0.80 -11.67
CA SER A 10 -17.81 -0.89 -12.96
C SER A 10 -16.47 -1.60 -12.82
N ASP A 11 -16.08 -2.35 -13.84
CA ASP A 11 -14.81 -3.10 -13.88
C ASP A 11 -13.59 -2.18 -13.68
N ILE A 12 -13.68 -0.97 -14.21
CA ILE A 12 -12.66 0.09 -14.08
C ILE A 12 -12.61 0.62 -12.64
N GLY A 13 -13.77 0.83 -12.02
CA GLY A 13 -13.86 1.27 -10.63
C GLY A 13 -13.20 0.28 -9.67
N LEU A 14 -13.50 -1.01 -9.83
CA LEU A 14 -12.95 -2.05 -8.97
C LEU A 14 -11.43 -2.20 -9.14
N LEU A 15 -10.94 -2.13 -10.38
CA LEU A 15 -9.50 -2.12 -10.67
C LEU A 15 -8.80 -0.91 -10.05
N SER A 16 -9.40 0.28 -10.13
CA SER A 16 -8.83 1.49 -9.53
C SER A 16 -8.74 1.40 -8.01
N LEU A 17 -9.76 0.84 -7.34
CA LEU A 17 -9.75 0.60 -5.90
C LEU A 17 -8.68 -0.42 -5.50
N PHE A 18 -8.50 -1.48 -6.30
CA PHE A 18 -7.43 -2.45 -6.10
C PHE A 18 -6.06 -1.80 -6.23
N THR A 19 -5.82 -0.99 -7.27
CA THR A 19 -4.55 -0.29 -7.46
C THR A 19 -4.25 0.66 -6.30
N ILE A 20 -5.23 1.43 -5.85
CA ILE A 20 -5.07 2.33 -4.69
C ILE A 20 -4.70 1.52 -3.44
N GLY A 21 -5.43 0.44 -3.16
CA GLY A 21 -5.13 -0.46 -2.04
C GLY A 21 -3.73 -1.07 -2.14
N PHE A 22 -3.34 -1.51 -3.33
CA PHE A 22 -2.02 -2.09 -3.59
C PHE A 22 -0.89 -1.08 -3.31
N VAL A 23 -1.02 0.16 -3.80
CA VAL A 23 -0.01 1.22 -3.56
C VAL A 23 0.11 1.55 -2.07
N ILE A 24 -1.02 1.60 -1.35
CA ILE A 24 -1.01 1.84 0.10
C ILE A 24 -0.25 0.71 0.83
N VAL A 25 -0.56 -0.55 0.52
CA VAL A 25 0.13 -1.70 1.12
C VAL A 25 1.62 -1.69 0.79
N MET A 26 1.98 -1.37 -0.46
CA MET A 26 3.38 -1.28 -0.89
C MET A 26 4.13 -0.17 -0.15
N GLY A 27 3.52 1.00 0.04
CA GLY A 27 4.11 2.09 0.82
C GLY A 27 4.35 1.70 2.28
N ILE A 28 3.38 1.06 2.91
CA ILE A 28 3.52 0.52 4.28
C ILE A 28 4.63 -0.53 4.33
N TYR A 29 4.68 -1.44 3.35
CA TYR A 29 5.71 -2.46 3.26
C TYR A 29 7.11 -1.86 3.18
N PHE A 30 7.32 -0.83 2.35
CA PHE A 30 8.61 -0.16 2.27
C PHE A 30 9.00 0.56 3.55
N ILE A 31 8.08 1.23 4.23
CA ILE A 31 8.34 1.84 5.54
C ILE A 31 8.72 0.76 6.57
N ALA A 32 7.99 -0.36 6.60
CA ALA A 32 8.27 -1.46 7.51
C ALA A 32 9.63 -2.13 7.20
N TYR A 33 9.93 -2.32 5.91
CA TYR A 33 11.19 -2.88 5.45
C TYR A 33 12.37 -1.96 5.80
N ALA A 34 12.27 -0.66 5.51
CA ALA A 34 13.29 0.32 5.85
C ALA A 34 13.53 0.41 7.36
N LYS A 35 12.45 0.40 8.18
CA LYS A 35 12.56 0.34 9.64
C LYS A 35 13.27 -0.92 10.12
N LYS A 36 12.90 -2.08 9.60
CA LYS A 36 13.54 -3.35 9.97
C LYS A 36 15.03 -3.34 9.62
N LYS A 37 15.36 -2.85 8.42
CA LYS A 37 16.75 -2.76 7.95
C LYS A 37 17.58 -1.77 8.75
N ALA A 38 17.03 -0.58 9.04
CA ALA A 38 17.72 0.41 9.87
C ALA A 38 18.00 -0.10 11.30
N VAL A 39 17.07 -0.86 11.90
CA VAL A 39 17.27 -1.50 13.20
C VAL A 39 18.32 -2.61 13.12
N GLU A 40 18.31 -3.40 12.06
CA GLU A 40 19.26 -4.49 11.83
C GLU A 40 20.69 -3.97 11.59
N ASP A 41 20.84 -2.89 10.83
CA ASP A 41 22.12 -2.20 10.60
C ASP A 41 22.63 -1.55 11.90
N ALA A 42 21.76 -0.96 12.71
CA ALA A 42 22.12 -0.42 14.03
C ALA A 42 22.54 -1.52 15.03
N LYS A 43 22.00 -2.74 14.89
CA LYS A 43 22.30 -3.86 15.78
C LYS A 43 23.61 -4.57 15.42
N ASN A 44 23.95 -4.62 14.12
CA ASN A 44 25.20 -5.20 13.62
C ASN A 44 26.39 -4.22 13.67
N ALA A 45 26.15 -2.93 13.89
CA ALA A 45 27.20 -1.93 14.11
C ALA A 45 27.73 -1.89 15.56
N LYS A 46 27.32 -2.83 16.42
CA LYS A 46 27.75 -2.94 17.83
C LYS A 46 28.57 -4.20 18.07
#